data_AF-A0A961JA37-F1
#
_entry.id   AF-A0A961JA37-F1
#
_cell.length_a   1.000
_cell.length_b   1.000
_cell.length_c   1.000
_cell.angle_alpha   90.00
_cell.angle_beta   90.00
_cell.angle_gamma   90.00
#
_symmetry.space_group_name_H-M   'P 1'
#
loop_
_entity.id
_entity.type
_entity.pdbx_description
1 polymer ?
#
loop_
_entity_poly.entity_id
_entity_poly.type
_entity_poly.pdbx_seq_one_letter_code
_entity_poly.pdbx_strand_id
1 'polypeptide(L)'
;MPDRDLGLDPADKVSAALRRMKDIGRERVEAAGAAAPGAKPQTAPGSSIGDRLNKSAGAFAALEAAVRKSRGDFVERLAQYRETLNQLDLENPDPRQTDASLELAMRIAHRIAGVGKTYGFGELGDVAREAETAISAYRTQRGSPELRAVSIARINRLARIIEDICSNPTTCPA
;
A
#
# COMPACT_ATOMS: atom_id res chain seq x y z
N MET A 1 -18.46 -1.27 -28.73
CA MET A 1 -18.53 -1.26 -27.26
C MET A 1 -17.57 -2.32 -26.75
N PRO A 2 -16.33 -2.02 -26.35
CA PRO A 2 -15.49 -3.03 -25.72
C PRO A 2 -15.82 -3.11 -24.23
N ASP A 3 -16.05 -4.34 -23.77
CA ASP A 3 -16.20 -4.75 -22.38
C ASP A 3 -15.07 -4.19 -21.52
N ARG A 4 -15.44 -3.40 -20.51
CA ARG A 4 -14.54 -2.99 -19.43
C ARG A 4 -14.47 -4.12 -18.42
N ASP A 5 -13.45 -4.95 -18.58
CA ASP A 5 -12.97 -5.87 -17.56
C ASP A 5 -12.63 -5.05 -16.29
N LEU A 6 -13.52 -5.08 -15.30
CA LEU A 6 -13.35 -4.48 -13.98
C LEU A 6 -12.40 -5.35 -13.15
N GLY A 7 -11.18 -5.52 -13.66
CA GLY A 7 -10.09 -6.17 -12.95
C GLY A 7 -9.79 -5.39 -11.68
N LEU A 8 -10.26 -5.90 -10.54
CA LEU A 8 -9.86 -5.40 -9.22
C LEU A 8 -8.34 -5.26 -9.18
N ASP A 9 -7.87 -4.06 -8.82
CA ASP A 9 -6.45 -3.75 -8.70
C ASP A 9 -5.79 -4.81 -7.79
N PRO A 10 -4.63 -5.38 -8.18
CA PRO A 10 -3.90 -6.36 -7.36
C PRO A 10 -3.74 -5.93 -5.90
N ALA A 11 -3.65 -4.64 -5.62
CA ALA A 11 -3.50 -4.12 -4.28
C ALA A 11 -4.84 -4.00 -3.51
N ASP A 12 -5.98 -4.03 -4.20
CA ASP A 12 -7.30 -4.29 -3.59
C ASP A 12 -7.45 -5.78 -3.25
N LYS A 13 -6.87 -6.68 -4.07
CA LYS A 13 -6.81 -8.13 -3.76
C LYS A 13 -5.94 -8.43 -2.55
N VAL A 14 -4.78 -7.77 -2.41
CA VAL A 14 -3.91 -7.89 -1.23
C VAL A 14 -4.59 -7.29 0.01
N SER A 15 -5.26 -6.15 -0.12
CA SER A 15 -6.05 -5.55 0.98
C SER A 15 -7.22 -6.44 1.41
N ALA A 16 -7.91 -7.07 0.45
CA ALA A 16 -8.98 -8.03 0.71
C ALA A 16 -8.44 -9.32 1.36
N ALA A 17 -7.28 -9.82 0.93
CA ALA A 17 -6.61 -10.96 1.54
C ALA A 17 -6.19 -10.68 2.98
N LEU A 18 -5.63 -9.50 3.26
CA LEU A 18 -5.26 -9.08 4.62
C LEU A 18 -6.48 -8.88 5.53
N ARG A 19 -7.59 -8.34 5.02
CA ARG A 19 -8.87 -8.27 5.77
C ARG A 19 -9.40 -9.67 6.09
N ARG A 20 -9.42 -10.57 5.11
CA ARG A 20 -9.87 -11.95 5.28
C ARG A 20 -9.01 -12.73 6.28
N MET A 21 -7.70 -12.50 6.32
CA MET A 21 -6.81 -13.08 7.33
C MET A 21 -7.11 -12.56 8.75
N LYS A 22 -7.50 -11.29 8.89
CA LYS A 22 -7.88 -10.70 10.17
C LYS A 22 -9.22 -11.26 10.68
N ASP A 23 -10.17 -11.52 9.78
CA ASP A 23 -11.47 -12.09 10.11
C ASP A 23 -11.36 -13.58 10.52
N ILE A 24 -10.54 -14.36 9.81
CA ILE A 24 -10.21 -15.76 10.18
C ILE A 24 -9.56 -15.85 11.57
N GLY A 25 -8.77 -14.84 11.95
CA GLY A 25 -8.20 -14.73 13.29
C GLY A 25 -9.24 -14.46 14.39
N ARG A 26 -10.31 -13.73 14.07
CA ARG A 26 -11.38 -13.35 15.01
C ARG A 26 -12.38 -14.50 15.24
N GLU A 27 -12.76 -15.23 14.20
CA GLU A 27 -13.67 -16.38 14.31
C GLU A 27 -13.06 -17.54 15.12
N ARG A 28 -11.72 -17.70 15.10
CA ARG A 28 -11.02 -18.70 15.94
C ARG A 28 -11.04 -18.40 17.43
N VAL A 29 -11.19 -17.13 17.82
CA VAL A 29 -11.25 -16.72 19.24
C VAL A 29 -12.68 -16.86 19.79
N GLU A 30 -13.70 -16.64 18.95
CA GLU A 30 -15.10 -16.81 19.38
C GLU A 30 -15.54 -18.28 19.41
N ALA A 31 -15.00 -19.15 18.55
CA ALA A 31 -15.28 -20.60 18.60
C ALA A 31 -14.65 -21.32 19.80
N ALA A 32 -13.70 -20.69 20.51
CA ALA A 32 -13.06 -21.25 21.70
C ALA A 32 -13.82 -20.95 23.01
N GLY A 33 -14.88 -20.13 22.96
CA GLY A 33 -15.63 -19.66 24.14
C GLY A 33 -16.91 -20.44 24.49
N ALA A 34 -17.31 -21.45 23.71
CA ALA A 34 -18.55 -22.19 23.94
C ALA A 34 -18.35 -23.71 23.88
N ALA A 35 -17.59 -24.27 24.83
CA ALA A 35 -17.51 -25.72 25.02
C ALA A 35 -18.47 -26.17 26.14
N ALA A 36 -19.64 -26.65 25.75
CA ALA A 36 -20.48 -27.49 26.60
C ALA A 36 -19.85 -28.90 26.72
N PRO A 37 -19.96 -29.59 27.88
CA PRO A 37 -19.25 -30.82 28.13
C PRO A 37 -19.99 -32.03 27.54
N GLY A 38 -19.37 -32.73 26.59
CA GLY A 38 -19.86 -34.04 26.15
C GLY A 38 -19.63 -34.38 24.69
N ALA A 39 -18.36 -34.48 24.25
CA ALA A 39 -18.04 -35.21 23.03
C ALA A 39 -16.69 -35.93 23.21
N LYS A 40 -16.70 -37.26 23.03
CA LYS A 40 -15.52 -38.12 23.15
C LYS A 40 -14.46 -37.72 22.10
N PRO A 41 -13.16 -37.74 22.43
CA PRO A 41 -12.10 -37.37 21.51
C PRO A 41 -11.94 -38.45 20.44
N GLN A 42 -12.28 -38.12 19.19
CA GLN A 42 -11.84 -38.89 18.04
C GLN A 42 -10.41 -38.47 17.70
N THR A 43 -9.46 -39.34 18.03
CA THR A 43 -8.06 -39.25 17.63
C THR A 43 -7.94 -39.48 16.13
N ALA A 44 -7.84 -38.39 15.35
CA ALA A 44 -7.32 -38.46 13.99
C ALA A 44 -5.80 -38.74 14.05
N PRO A 45 -5.25 -39.56 13.13
CA PRO A 45 -3.87 -40.00 13.19
C PRO A 45 -2.90 -38.84 12.89
N GLY A 46 -2.06 -38.56 13.90
CA GLY A 46 -0.64 -38.23 13.78
C GLY A 46 -0.20 -37.26 12.69
N SER A 47 -0.45 -35.96 12.86
CA SER A 47 0.51 -34.97 12.36
C SER A 47 1.60 -34.82 13.43
N SER A 48 2.77 -35.39 13.16
CA SER A 48 3.91 -35.30 14.07
C SER A 48 4.27 -33.83 14.32
N ILE A 49 4.89 -33.53 15.47
CA ILE A 49 5.38 -32.17 15.72
C ILE A 49 6.34 -31.74 14.60
N GLY A 50 7.13 -32.68 14.07
CA GLY A 50 7.98 -32.47 12.89
C GLY A 50 7.21 -32.02 11.65
N ASP A 51 6.10 -32.68 11.31
CA ASP A 51 5.27 -32.30 10.14
C ASP A 51 4.63 -30.92 10.29
N ARG A 52 4.18 -30.59 11.51
CA ARG A 52 3.61 -29.26 11.80
C ARG A 52 4.65 -28.16 11.71
N LEU A 53 5.85 -28.39 12.23
CA LEU A 53 6.97 -27.45 12.14
C LEU A 53 7.42 -27.27 10.70
N ASN A 54 7.56 -28.35 9.92
CA ASN A 54 7.98 -28.28 8.53
C ASN A 54 6.94 -27.57 7.64
N LYS A 55 5.65 -27.82 7.87
CA LYS A 55 4.55 -27.11 7.20
C LYS A 55 4.51 -25.63 7.57
N SER A 56 4.79 -25.30 8.83
CA SER A 56 4.88 -23.90 9.27
C SER A 56 6.06 -23.19 8.62
N ALA A 57 7.24 -23.82 8.56
CA ALA A 57 8.42 -23.28 7.89
C ALA A 57 8.16 -23.02 6.40
N GLY A 58 7.50 -23.97 5.70
CA GLY A 58 7.08 -23.78 4.32
C GLY A 58 6.07 -22.63 4.14
N ALA A 59 5.14 -22.45 5.08
CA ALA A 59 4.19 -21.33 5.05
C ALA A 59 4.88 -19.97 5.28
N PHE A 60 5.85 -19.90 6.20
CA PHE A 60 6.66 -18.70 6.41
C PHE A 60 7.50 -18.37 5.18
N ALA A 61 8.18 -19.34 4.57
CA ALA A 61 8.95 -19.12 3.35
C ALA A 61 8.08 -18.63 2.18
N ALA A 62 6.86 -19.18 2.02
CA ALA A 62 5.91 -18.72 1.02
C ALA A 62 5.43 -17.27 1.29
N LEU A 63 5.19 -16.92 2.56
CA LEU A 63 4.84 -15.56 2.96
C LEU A 63 5.97 -14.57 2.66
N GLU A 64 7.21 -14.91 3.01
CA GLU A 64 8.37 -14.07 2.72
C GLU A 64 8.57 -13.86 1.22
N ALA A 65 8.40 -14.91 0.41
CA ALA A 65 8.44 -14.81 -1.05
C ALA A 65 7.33 -13.89 -1.58
N ALA A 66 6.11 -14.00 -1.04
CA ALA A 66 4.99 -13.15 -1.41
C ALA A 66 5.25 -11.67 -1.04
N VAL A 67 5.77 -11.39 0.15
CA VAL A 67 6.13 -10.02 0.58
C VAL A 67 7.24 -9.45 -0.30
N ARG A 68 8.28 -10.25 -0.61
CA ARG A 68 9.36 -9.82 -1.51
C ARG A 68 8.83 -9.47 -2.90
N LYS A 69 7.93 -10.29 -3.43
CA LYS A 69 7.27 -10.03 -4.72
C LYS A 69 6.43 -8.74 -4.65
N SER A 70 5.55 -8.61 -3.65
CA SER A 70 4.72 -7.40 -3.50
C SER A 70 5.55 -6.13 -3.33
N ARG A 71 6.71 -6.22 -2.68
CA ARG A 71 7.67 -5.11 -2.58
C ARG A 71 8.25 -4.75 -3.95
N GLY A 72 8.64 -5.74 -4.77
CA GLY A 72 9.08 -5.53 -6.15
C GLY A 72 8.00 -4.88 -7.01
N ASP A 73 6.79 -5.46 -7.03
CA ASP A 73 5.63 -4.91 -7.75
C ASP A 73 5.31 -3.47 -7.32
N PHE A 74 5.51 -3.15 -6.03
CA PHE A 74 5.32 -1.79 -5.54
C PHE A 74 6.38 -0.83 -6.08
N VAL A 75 7.66 -1.21 -6.13
CA VAL A 75 8.72 -0.38 -6.70
C VAL A 75 8.50 -0.12 -8.20
N GLU A 76 8.02 -1.12 -8.96
CA GLU A 76 7.63 -0.91 -10.36
C GLU A 76 6.50 0.11 -10.50
N ARG A 77 5.50 0.06 -9.62
CA ARG A 77 4.42 1.06 -9.58
C ARG A 77 4.92 2.45 -9.17
N LEU A 78 5.93 2.53 -8.30
CA LEU A 78 6.54 3.81 -7.94
C LEU A 78 7.14 4.53 -9.16
N ALA A 79 7.73 3.79 -10.10
CA ALA A 79 8.24 4.38 -11.35
C ALA A 79 7.10 5.00 -12.19
N GLN A 80 5.94 4.34 -12.25
CA GLN A 80 4.75 4.87 -12.94
C GLN A 80 4.19 6.12 -12.24
N TYR A 81 4.17 6.12 -10.91
CA TYR A 81 3.77 7.29 -10.13
C TYR A 81 4.73 8.45 -10.34
N ARG A 82 6.04 8.20 -10.40
CA ARG A 82 7.04 9.23 -10.71
C ARG A 82 6.76 9.89 -12.05
N GLU A 83 6.55 9.08 -13.09
CA GLU A 83 6.25 9.60 -14.42
C GLU A 83 4.99 10.46 -14.41
N THR A 84 3.95 9.99 -13.71
CA THR A 84 2.71 10.76 -13.54
C THR A 84 2.94 12.08 -12.82
N LEU A 85 3.75 12.09 -11.75
CA LEU A 85 4.10 13.29 -10.99
C LEU A 85 4.93 14.29 -11.82
N ASN A 86 5.83 13.80 -12.68
CA ASN A 86 6.65 14.63 -13.56
C ASN A 86 5.84 15.31 -14.69
N GLN A 87 4.74 14.71 -15.09
CA GLN A 87 3.83 15.26 -16.11
C GLN A 87 2.83 16.29 -15.54
N LEU A 88 2.83 16.50 -14.22
CA LEU A 88 1.93 17.46 -13.59
C LEU A 88 2.36 18.88 -13.92
N ASP A 89 1.44 19.66 -14.48
CA ASP A 89 1.61 21.09 -14.61
C ASP A 89 1.19 21.79 -13.31
N LEU A 90 2.14 21.85 -12.36
CA LEU A 90 1.96 22.44 -11.03
C LEU A 90 2.22 23.95 -11.01
N GLU A 91 2.88 24.49 -12.03
CA GLU A 91 3.24 25.91 -12.12
C GLU A 91 2.23 26.72 -12.91
N ASN A 92 1.31 26.07 -13.64
CA ASN A 92 0.27 26.70 -14.44
C ASN A 92 -0.46 27.86 -13.73
N PRO A 93 -0.57 29.04 -14.36
CA PRO A 93 -1.29 30.17 -13.77
C PRO A 93 -2.81 29.96 -13.68
N ASP A 94 -3.38 29.03 -14.46
CA ASP A 94 -4.79 28.64 -14.38
C ASP A 94 -5.02 27.76 -13.13
N PRO A 95 -5.79 28.25 -12.13
CA PRO A 95 -6.09 27.49 -10.93
C PRO A 95 -6.83 26.18 -11.21
N ARG A 96 -7.63 26.10 -12.28
CA ARG A 96 -8.38 24.87 -12.62
C ARG A 96 -7.46 23.74 -13.07
N GLN A 97 -6.43 24.08 -13.85
CA GLN A 97 -5.42 23.12 -14.30
C GLN A 97 -4.51 22.69 -13.15
N THR A 98 -4.08 23.66 -12.33
CA THR A 98 -3.33 23.36 -11.10
C THR A 98 -4.13 22.43 -10.17
N ASP A 99 -5.43 22.70 -9.95
CA ASP A 99 -6.27 21.90 -9.06
C ASP A 99 -6.39 20.45 -9.55
N ALA A 100 -6.53 20.22 -10.86
CA ALA A 100 -6.56 18.88 -11.43
C ALA A 100 -5.23 18.14 -11.21
N SER A 101 -4.10 18.82 -11.38
CA SER A 101 -2.77 18.29 -11.08
C SER A 101 -2.62 17.92 -9.60
N LEU A 102 -3.09 18.78 -8.70
CA LEU A 102 -3.06 18.54 -7.25
C LEU A 102 -3.96 17.38 -6.83
N GLU A 103 -5.13 17.18 -7.44
CA GLU A 103 -5.98 16.02 -7.19
C GLU A 103 -5.29 14.70 -7.59
N LEU A 104 -4.58 14.69 -8.72
CA LEU A 104 -3.84 13.52 -9.16
C LEU A 104 -2.67 13.22 -8.20
N ALA A 105 -1.91 14.26 -7.81
CA ALA A 105 -0.85 14.15 -6.81
C ALA A 105 -1.38 13.63 -5.46
N MET A 106 -2.54 14.12 -5.01
CA MET A 106 -3.17 13.69 -3.76
C MET A 106 -3.52 12.20 -3.78
N ARG A 107 -4.07 11.69 -4.88
CA ARG A 107 -4.39 10.26 -5.01
C ARG A 107 -3.13 9.39 -4.93
N ILE A 108 -2.06 9.80 -5.61
CA ILE A 108 -0.76 9.11 -5.57
C ILE A 108 -0.21 9.11 -4.14
N ALA A 109 -0.16 10.28 -3.51
CA ALA A 109 0.31 10.46 -2.15
C ALA A 109 -0.50 9.60 -1.15
N HIS A 110 -1.83 9.62 -1.24
CA HIS A 110 -2.71 8.80 -0.41
C HIS A 110 -2.41 7.31 -0.56
N ARG A 111 -2.24 6.84 -1.80
CA ARG A 111 -1.92 5.42 -2.07
C ARG A 111 -0.60 5.03 -1.44
N ILE A 112 0.45 5.82 -1.67
CA ILE A 112 1.80 5.57 -1.15
C ILE A 112 1.79 5.61 0.39
N ALA A 113 1.14 6.61 1.00
CA ALA A 113 1.03 6.71 2.45
C ALA A 113 0.35 5.49 3.08
N GLY A 114 -0.64 4.91 2.38
CA GLY A 114 -1.36 3.72 2.85
C GLY A 114 -0.56 2.42 2.82
N VAL A 115 0.46 2.31 1.94
CA VAL A 115 1.17 1.03 1.72
C VAL A 115 2.68 1.10 1.94
N GLY A 116 3.28 2.29 2.04
CA GLY A 116 4.73 2.47 2.16
C GLY A 116 5.32 1.74 3.37
N LYS A 117 4.73 1.92 4.56
CA LYS A 117 5.15 1.22 5.79
C LYS A 117 5.01 -0.31 5.67
N THR A 118 3.93 -0.78 5.03
CA THR A 118 3.66 -2.21 4.84
C THR A 118 4.75 -2.90 4.01
N TYR A 119 5.33 -2.20 3.02
CA TYR A 119 6.37 -2.73 2.15
C TYR A 119 7.81 -2.38 2.59
N GLY A 120 7.97 -1.80 3.78
CA GLY A 120 9.28 -1.43 4.33
C GLY A 120 9.83 -0.08 3.85
N PHE A 121 9.01 0.73 3.18
CA PHE A 121 9.34 2.11 2.76
C PHE A 121 8.70 3.12 3.71
N GLY A 122 9.07 3.05 4.99
CA GLY A 122 8.48 3.87 6.05
C GLY A 122 8.60 5.37 5.79
N GLU A 123 9.80 5.83 5.45
CA GLU A 123 10.07 7.24 5.12
C GLU A 123 9.24 7.72 3.93
N LEU A 124 9.19 6.95 2.85
CA LEU A 124 8.34 7.26 1.69
C LEU A 124 6.87 7.42 2.09
N GLY A 125 6.37 6.52 2.95
CA GLY A 125 5.01 6.59 3.47
C GLY A 125 4.73 7.86 4.28
N ASP A 126 5.69 8.27 5.12
CA ASP A 126 5.58 9.50 5.91
C ASP A 126 5.64 10.75 5.03
N VAL A 127 6.55 10.83 4.06
CA VAL A 127 6.61 11.96 3.12
C VAL A 127 5.37 12.04 2.23
N ALA A 128 4.82 10.89 1.80
CA ALA A 128 3.57 10.87 1.07
C ALA A 128 2.40 11.39 1.92
N ARG A 129 2.37 11.07 3.21
CA ARG A 129 1.36 11.60 4.15
C ARG A 129 1.47 13.12 4.31
N GLU A 130 2.69 13.65 4.39
CA GLU A 130 2.92 15.10 4.45
C GLU A 130 2.39 15.79 3.18
N ALA A 131 2.67 15.23 2.00
CA ALA A 131 2.17 15.76 0.73
C ALA A 131 0.64 15.73 0.66
N GLU A 132 0.02 14.61 1.05
CA GLU A 132 -1.44 14.48 1.15
C GLU A 132 -2.05 15.57 2.05
N THR A 133 -1.43 15.80 3.21
CA THR A 133 -1.90 16.80 4.19
C THR A 133 -1.77 18.22 3.66
N ALA A 134 -0.65 18.55 3.02
CA ALA A 134 -0.43 19.87 2.42
C ALA A 134 -1.46 20.16 1.32
N ILE A 135 -1.70 19.20 0.42
CA ILE A 135 -2.69 19.34 -0.65
C ILE A 135 -4.10 19.49 -0.06
N SER A 136 -4.43 18.71 0.98
CA SER A 136 -5.72 18.83 1.66
C SER A 136 -5.91 20.22 2.29
N ALA A 137 -4.87 20.79 2.90
CA ALA A 137 -4.94 22.13 3.48
C ALA A 137 -5.19 23.21 2.41
N TYR A 138 -4.48 23.13 1.27
CA TYR A 138 -4.74 24.01 0.12
C TYR A 138 -6.18 23.86 -0.42
N ARG A 139 -6.72 22.63 -0.48
CA ARG A 139 -8.12 22.41 -0.91
C ARG A 139 -9.14 23.04 0.03
N THR A 140 -8.88 23.07 1.33
CA THR A 140 -9.75 23.74 2.31
C THR A 140 -9.67 25.26 2.18
N GLN A 141 -8.51 25.80 1.81
CA GLN A 141 -8.26 27.24 1.68
C GLN A 141 -7.81 27.59 0.26
N ARG A 142 -8.69 27.35 -0.72
CA ARG A 142 -8.41 27.59 -2.14
C ARG A 142 -8.03 29.05 -2.38
N GLY A 143 -7.05 29.26 -3.26
CA GLY A 143 -6.57 30.60 -3.63
C GLY A 143 -5.45 31.14 -2.75
N SER A 144 -5.02 30.42 -1.70
CA SER A 144 -3.82 30.77 -0.94
C SER A 144 -2.54 30.42 -1.73
N PRO A 145 -1.75 31.41 -2.17
CA PRO A 145 -0.52 31.15 -2.92
C PRO A 145 0.55 30.45 -2.07
N GLU A 146 0.56 30.72 -0.77
CA GLU A 146 1.47 30.10 0.18
C GLU A 146 1.18 28.60 0.34
N LEU A 147 -0.08 28.23 0.56
CA LEU A 147 -0.47 26.82 0.67
C LEU A 147 -0.28 26.07 -0.66
N ARG A 148 -0.46 26.75 -1.80
CA ARG A 148 -0.12 26.21 -3.11
C ARG A 148 1.38 25.91 -3.20
N ALA A 149 2.24 26.87 -2.85
CA ALA A 149 3.69 26.69 -2.88
C ALA A 149 4.15 25.55 -1.94
N VAL A 150 3.58 25.47 -0.73
CA VAL A 150 3.86 24.37 0.21
C VAL A 150 3.44 23.02 -0.38
N SER A 151 2.27 22.93 -1.00
CA SER A 151 1.79 21.70 -1.65
C SER A 151 2.74 21.24 -2.75
N ILE A 152 3.14 22.16 -3.63
CA ILE A 152 4.08 21.88 -4.73
C ILE A 152 5.43 21.41 -4.17
N ALA A 153 5.97 22.09 -3.15
CA ALA A 153 7.23 21.69 -2.53
C ALA A 153 7.18 20.27 -1.94
N ARG A 154 6.06 19.89 -1.32
CA ARG A 154 5.88 18.53 -0.77
C ARG A 154 5.71 17.47 -1.86
N ILE A 155 5.02 17.78 -2.95
CA ILE A 155 4.92 16.90 -4.13
C ILE A 155 6.31 16.68 -4.74
N ASN A 156 7.09 17.76 -4.91
CA ASN A 156 8.46 17.67 -5.45
C ASN A 156 9.38 16.85 -4.53
N ARG A 157 9.24 16.99 -3.20
CA ARG A 157 9.96 16.14 -2.24
C ARG A 157 9.57 14.66 -2.39
N LEU A 158 8.28 14.36 -2.51
CA LEU A 158 7.79 13.00 -2.72
C LEU A 158 8.36 12.40 -4.02
N ALA A 159 8.33 13.14 -5.12
CA ALA A 159 8.87 12.71 -6.41
C ALA A 159 10.37 12.37 -6.33
N ARG A 160 11.16 13.16 -5.61
CA ARG A 160 12.60 12.89 -5.39
C ARG A 160 12.85 11.60 -4.61
N ILE A 161 12.12 11.36 -3.52
CA ILE A 161 12.28 10.11 -2.76
C ILE A 161 11.90 8.90 -3.60
N ILE A 162 10.85 9.03 -4.42
CA ILE A 162 10.47 7.98 -5.37
C ILE A 162 11.62 7.72 -6.36
N GLU A 163 12.20 8.77 -6.92
CA GLU A 163 13.36 8.67 -7.82
C GLU A 163 14.56 7.97 -7.16
N ASP A 164 14.88 8.34 -5.93
CA ASP A 164 15.98 7.71 -5.18
C ASP A 164 15.72 6.22 -4.97
N ILE A 165 14.48 5.83 -4.64
CA ILE A 165 14.10 4.42 -4.47
C ILE A 165 14.18 3.65 -5.78
N CYS A 166 13.71 4.24 -6.89
CA CYS A 166 13.76 3.62 -8.21
C CYS A 166 15.18 3.52 -8.78
N SER A 167 16.07 4.43 -8.41
CA SER A 167 17.46 4.47 -8.89
C SER A 167 18.41 3.58 -8.09
N ASN A 168 17.98 3.10 -6.92
CA ASN A 168 18.79 2.22 -6.08
C ASN A 168 18.62 0.74 -6.50
N PRO A 169 19.68 0.06 -6.97
CA PRO A 169 19.61 -1.33 -7.39
C PRO A 169 19.45 -2.32 -6.22
N THR A 170 19.67 -1.87 -4.99
CA THR A 170 19.49 -2.68 -3.76
C THR A 170 18.03 -2.73 -3.28
N THR A 171 17.16 -1.88 -3.81
CA THR A 171 15.71 -1.87 -3.52
C THR A 171 14.87 -2.61 -4.57
N CYS A 172 15.45 -2.91 -5.74
CA CYS A 172 14.90 -3.83 -6.74
C CYS A 172 15.50 -5.24 -6.52
N PRO A 173 14.70 -6.25 -6.16
CA PRO A 173 15.20 -7.62 -6.20
C PRO A 173 15.46 -8.00 -7.67
N ALA A 174 16.66 -8.51 -7.95
CA ALA A 174 17.00 -9.18 -9.21
C ALA A 174 16.14 -10.43 -9.44
#